data_AF-A0A6V8EZI4-F1
#
_entry.id   AF-A0A6V8EZI4-F1
#
_cell.length_a   1.000
_cell.length_b   1.000
_cell.length_c   1.000
_cell.angle_alpha   90.00
_cell.angle_beta   90.00
_cell.angle_gamma   90.00
#
_symmetry.space_group_name_H-M   'P 1'
#
loop_
_entity.id
_entity.type
_entity.pdbx_description
1 polymer ?
#
loop_
_entity_poly.entity_id
_entity_poly.type
_entity_poly.pdbx_seq_one_letter_code
_entity_poly.pdbx_strand_id
1 'polypeptide(L)'
;MIIQKRKRTIGIGIMLVLTTFVGMTTNASANQTPVAEAGGPYLGYECNSMLLDASGSSDPDGDSLTYRWNIDGVWYDNADNPYLEWTWLDDFSGDIILEVADGDMTSQDAAEVTVSNVPPIITNITGPTEVNVETEFVLLVDFFDGLYDPRGMIASLDTYTATFYWGDGNSDVFSLGIEEFTVSGSHAYAEIGEYEIIITIIDDNGGEAIGNWYVNVDGVLQLVEAGPDGIIDEGSMFIGGGYLADDTGEYIALVNYGDGTGDQNLPLNLGNTFDLQHHYCENGIYTVLVTVFNEDAEWGSDSATVTVNNVPPTIESLTGPPTNPLQLGLSITLNGVFSDPGCLDTHVATIEWGDGETTSINVPFGTYLISGGHTYVRAGVYLITLTVTDDDGGSDSKTLEYYVVVYDPNGGFVTGGGWIIAHPGSYPTNPDLSGRCNFGFVSKYKKGQNIPEGNTEFQFQLANLNFHSHVYEWLVIAGSKAMYKGTGTINGAGNYGFKLTAIDGQINGGGGVDKFRIKIWDLNDNNQIVFDNNLGAPDDQNPSTALSGGQITIHK
;
A
#
# COMPACT_ATOMS: atom_id res chain seq x y z
N MET A 1 49.90 70.43 91.54
CA MET A 1 50.32 70.35 92.97
C MET A 1 50.66 68.89 93.25
N ILE A 2 51.91 68.46 93.03
CA ILE A 2 53.05 68.54 93.97
C ILE A 2 52.90 67.46 95.08
N ILE A 3 53.62 66.33 94.97
CA ILE A 3 54.89 65.98 95.67
C ILE A 3 54.63 64.79 96.62
N GLN A 4 55.20 63.63 96.33
CA GLN A 4 56.43 63.04 96.91
C GLN A 4 56.29 62.28 98.24
N LYS A 5 56.98 61.13 98.21
CA LYS A 5 58.00 60.64 99.16
C LYS A 5 57.61 60.22 100.58
N ARG A 6 58.07 59.00 100.85
CA ARG A 6 58.96 58.55 101.95
C ARG A 6 58.49 58.86 103.37
N LYS A 7 58.51 57.81 104.21
CA LYS A 7 59.62 57.52 105.15
C LYS A 7 59.33 56.27 105.98
N ARG A 8 60.22 55.29 105.85
CA ARG A 8 60.97 54.56 106.89
C ARG A 8 60.49 54.63 108.37
N THR A 9 60.31 53.44 108.97
CA THR A 9 61.07 52.89 110.12
C THR A 9 60.26 52.35 111.32
N ILE A 10 60.34 51.01 111.48
CA ILE A 10 60.60 50.15 112.68
C ILE A 10 59.66 50.19 113.90
N GLY A 11 59.31 48.99 114.39
CA GLY A 11 59.09 48.75 115.83
C GLY A 11 58.34 47.47 116.25
N ILE A 12 59.02 46.31 116.20
CA ILE A 12 59.04 45.15 117.13
C ILE A 12 57.75 44.74 117.90
N GLY A 13 57.43 43.43 117.91
CA GLY A 13 56.66 42.80 119.01
C GLY A 13 56.01 41.43 118.79
N ILE A 14 56.82 40.37 118.82
CA ILE A 14 56.60 38.94 119.21
C ILE A 14 55.16 38.44 119.50
N MET A 15 54.76 37.32 118.87
CA MET A 15 54.27 36.11 119.57
C MET A 15 54.39 34.88 118.65
N LEU A 16 55.02 33.81 119.16
CA LEU A 16 55.52 32.65 118.43
C LEU A 16 54.83 31.37 118.94
N VAL A 17 54.17 30.62 118.06
CA VAL A 17 53.96 29.16 118.20
C VAL A 17 54.13 28.56 116.81
N LEU A 18 55.09 27.64 116.70
CA LEU A 18 55.61 27.07 115.46
C LEU A 18 54.83 25.80 115.11
N THR A 19 54.07 25.81 114.02
CA THR A 19 53.58 24.59 113.35
C THR A 19 54.50 24.34 112.15
N THR A 20 55.35 23.31 112.25
CA THR A 20 56.15 22.84 111.11
C THR A 20 55.25 22.09 110.13
N PHE A 21 55.02 22.71 108.97
CA PHE A 21 54.50 22.08 107.76
C PHE A 21 55.60 21.16 107.19
N VAL A 22 55.34 19.85 107.13
CA VAL A 22 56.15 18.91 106.33
C VAL A 22 55.64 19.03 104.89
N GLY A 23 56.48 19.57 104.00
CA GLY A 23 56.22 19.49 102.58
C GLY A 23 56.30 18.03 102.12
N MET A 24 55.16 17.47 101.71
CA MET A 24 55.15 16.26 100.90
C MET A 24 55.72 16.62 99.53
N THR A 25 56.92 16.13 99.23
CA THR A 25 57.38 15.92 97.87
C THR A 25 56.58 14.76 97.29
N THR A 26 55.66 15.03 96.38
CA THR A 26 55.10 14.01 95.51
C THR A 26 56.22 13.54 94.59
N ASN A 27 56.75 12.34 94.83
CA ASN A 27 57.50 11.61 93.80
C ASN A 27 56.51 11.33 92.66
N ALA A 28 56.54 12.13 91.60
CA ALA A 28 55.97 11.69 90.33
C ALA A 28 56.79 10.49 89.87
N SER A 29 56.15 9.35 89.60
CA SER A 29 56.78 8.27 88.85
C SER A 29 57.23 8.83 87.50
N ALA A 30 58.35 8.35 86.97
CA ALA A 30 58.72 8.70 85.60
C ALA A 30 57.64 8.13 84.66
N ASN A 31 57.17 8.93 83.70
CA ASN A 31 56.23 8.48 82.67
C ASN A 31 56.79 7.25 81.93
N GLN A 32 55.93 6.29 81.60
CA GLN A 32 56.27 5.05 80.90
C GLN A 32 55.78 5.09 79.45
N THR A 33 56.56 4.54 78.51
CA THR A 33 56.21 4.57 77.09
C THR A 33 54.92 3.78 76.85
N PRO A 34 53.98 4.28 76.03
CA PRO A 34 52.77 3.54 75.69
C PRO A 34 53.11 2.27 74.91
N VAL A 35 52.18 1.32 74.84
CA VAL A 35 52.27 0.13 73.99
C VAL A 35 51.33 0.30 72.80
N ALA A 36 51.89 0.43 71.60
CA ALA A 36 51.14 0.41 70.36
C ALA A 36 50.80 -1.03 69.99
N GLU A 37 49.54 -1.27 69.60
CA GLU A 37 49.07 -2.55 69.05
C GLU A 37 48.30 -2.23 67.76
N ALA A 38 48.95 -2.40 66.62
CA ALA A 38 48.42 -2.06 65.30
C ALA A 38 47.35 -3.07 64.82
N GLY A 39 47.16 -4.18 65.53
CA GLY A 39 46.22 -5.22 65.18
C GLY A 39 46.64 -6.00 63.92
N GLY A 40 45.67 -6.34 63.07
CA GLY A 40 45.91 -7.08 61.83
C GLY A 40 46.21 -8.59 62.00
N PRO A 41 46.60 -9.29 60.92
CA PRO A 41 46.73 -8.79 59.55
C PRO A 41 45.38 -8.34 58.98
N TYR A 42 45.42 -7.33 58.10
CA TYR A 42 44.24 -6.78 57.43
C TYR A 42 44.13 -7.30 56.00
N LEU A 43 42.99 -7.89 55.67
CA LEU A 43 42.74 -8.49 54.36
C LEU A 43 41.48 -7.88 53.75
N GLY A 44 41.59 -7.38 52.53
CA GLY A 44 40.51 -6.73 51.82
C GLY A 44 40.64 -6.81 50.31
N TYR A 45 39.70 -6.17 49.63
CA TYR A 45 39.78 -5.87 48.20
C TYR A 45 39.85 -4.36 48.06
N GLU A 46 40.41 -3.88 46.96
CA GLU A 46 40.41 -2.44 46.70
C GLU A 46 38.97 -1.90 46.60
N CYS A 47 38.86 -0.57 46.69
CA CYS A 47 37.60 0.18 46.76
C CYS A 47 36.71 -0.14 47.98
N ASN A 48 37.01 -1.17 48.76
CA ASN A 48 36.32 -1.49 50.00
C ASN A 48 36.93 -0.73 51.18
N SER A 49 36.07 -0.10 51.99
CA SER A 49 36.49 0.49 53.27
C SER A 49 36.91 -0.59 54.26
N MET A 50 38.08 -0.40 54.85
CA MET A 50 38.69 -1.28 55.83
C MET A 50 38.88 -0.54 57.16
N LEU A 51 38.52 -1.21 58.26
CA LEU A 51 38.65 -0.66 59.61
C LEU A 51 39.97 -1.11 60.24
N LEU A 52 40.90 -0.17 60.41
CA LEU A 52 42.14 -0.36 61.15
C LEU A 52 41.88 -0.14 62.64
N ASP A 53 42.24 -1.10 63.48
CA ASP A 53 41.86 -1.17 64.89
C ASP A 53 43.10 -1.14 65.81
N ALA A 54 43.37 0.02 66.39
CA ALA A 54 44.41 0.23 67.39
C ALA A 54 43.92 0.06 68.83
N SER A 55 42.70 -0.44 69.07
CA SER A 55 42.07 -0.47 70.40
C SER A 55 42.77 -1.38 71.40
N GLY A 56 43.69 -2.24 70.93
CA GLY A 56 44.60 -3.01 71.77
C GLY A 56 45.69 -2.18 72.45
N SER A 57 45.93 -0.95 72.00
CA SER A 57 46.98 -0.09 72.53
C SER A 57 46.69 0.34 73.97
N SER A 58 47.73 0.48 74.79
CA SER A 58 47.56 0.79 76.21
C SER A 58 48.70 1.63 76.77
N ASP A 59 48.40 2.43 77.79
CA ASP A 59 49.40 3.17 78.55
C ASP A 59 49.56 2.57 79.96
N PRO A 60 50.78 2.23 80.41
CA PRO A 60 51.01 1.66 81.74
C PRO A 60 50.63 2.56 82.91
N ASP A 61 50.68 3.88 82.72
CA ASP A 61 50.35 4.90 83.73
C ASP A 61 48.87 5.34 83.64
N GLY A 62 48.18 4.95 82.57
CA GLY A 62 46.76 5.20 82.31
C GLY A 62 46.49 6.55 81.65
N ASP A 63 47.51 7.15 81.04
CA ASP A 63 47.41 8.41 80.32
C ASP A 63 46.57 8.27 79.04
N SER A 64 46.01 9.40 78.58
CA SER A 64 45.20 9.42 77.35
C SER A 64 46.09 9.24 76.13
N LEU A 65 45.69 8.33 75.25
CA LEU A 65 46.43 8.01 74.04
C LEU A 65 45.96 8.82 72.83
N THR A 66 46.89 9.19 71.96
CA THR A 66 46.62 9.61 70.59
C THR A 66 47.23 8.66 69.57
N TYR A 67 46.59 8.56 68.41
CA TYR A 67 46.90 7.60 67.37
C TYR A 67 47.21 8.32 66.06
N ARG A 68 48.23 7.86 65.34
CA ARG A 68 48.44 8.21 63.94
C ARG A 68 48.98 7.01 63.16
N TRP A 69 48.57 6.90 61.91
CA TRP A 69 48.91 5.78 61.04
C TRP A 69 49.81 6.24 59.89
N ASN A 70 50.88 5.51 59.61
CA ASN A 70 51.62 5.63 58.36
C ASN A 70 51.04 4.62 57.36
N ILE A 71 50.39 5.13 56.33
CA ILE A 71 49.86 4.35 55.21
C ILE A 71 50.61 4.84 53.97
N ASP A 72 51.26 3.93 53.27
CA ASP A 72 52.01 4.18 52.03
C ASP A 72 53.05 5.32 52.14
N GLY A 73 53.69 5.45 53.30
CA GLY A 73 54.70 6.47 53.58
C GLY A 73 54.14 7.81 54.06
N VAL A 74 52.81 7.96 54.16
CA VAL A 74 52.13 9.19 54.58
C VAL A 74 51.51 9.01 55.97
N TRP A 75 51.70 9.97 56.86
CA TRP A 75 51.15 9.96 58.22
C TRP A 75 49.75 10.59 58.29
N TYR A 76 48.81 9.89 58.92
CA TYR A 76 47.42 10.29 59.14
C TYR A 76 47.12 10.33 60.64
N ASP A 77 46.88 11.53 61.17
CA ASP A 77 46.56 11.71 62.59
C ASP A 77 45.07 11.41 62.85
N ASN A 78 44.79 10.49 63.78
CA ASN A 78 43.43 10.08 64.17
C ASN A 78 43.04 10.50 65.60
N ALA A 79 43.80 11.45 66.17
CA ALA A 79 43.58 12.00 67.51
C ALA A 79 43.38 10.88 68.55
N ASP A 80 42.34 10.94 69.38
CA ASP A 80 42.02 9.99 70.44
C ASP A 80 41.17 8.79 69.97
N ASN A 81 40.90 8.66 68.67
CA ASN A 81 40.14 7.55 68.11
C ASN A 81 41.08 6.37 67.74
N PRO A 82 40.91 5.18 68.34
CA PRO A 82 41.72 4.03 67.97
C PRO A 82 41.32 3.39 66.64
N TYR A 83 40.20 3.80 66.02
CA TYR A 83 39.69 3.21 64.78
C TYR A 83 39.87 4.15 63.59
N LEU A 84 40.51 3.70 62.52
CA LEU A 84 40.66 4.44 61.25
C LEU A 84 39.98 3.66 60.12
N GLU A 85 39.01 4.29 59.44
CA GLU A 85 38.47 3.77 58.19
C GLU A 85 39.36 4.22 57.03
N TRP A 86 39.82 3.28 56.21
CA TRP A 86 40.68 3.54 55.06
C TRP A 86 40.26 2.71 53.86
N THR A 87 40.33 3.30 52.67
CA THR A 87 40.06 2.62 51.40
C THR A 87 41.29 2.75 50.51
N TRP A 88 41.86 1.62 50.12
CA TRP A 88 42.82 1.57 49.02
C TRP A 88 42.04 1.53 47.70
N LEU A 89 42.40 2.38 46.75
CA LEU A 89 41.77 2.42 45.42
C LEU A 89 42.53 1.60 44.37
N ASP A 90 43.59 0.92 44.80
CA ASP A 90 44.49 0.09 44.00
C ASP A 90 44.90 -1.11 44.86
N ASP A 91 45.45 -2.16 44.26
CA ASP A 91 45.98 -3.30 45.00
C ASP A 91 47.18 -2.89 45.88
N PHE A 92 47.31 -3.55 47.03
CA PHE A 92 48.35 -3.20 47.98
C PHE A 92 48.80 -4.40 48.79
N SER A 93 50.11 -4.57 48.92
CA SER A 93 50.69 -5.54 49.85
C SER A 93 51.87 -4.92 50.57
N GLY A 94 51.75 -4.75 51.88
CA GLY A 94 52.82 -4.16 52.68
C GLY A 94 52.43 -3.97 54.15
N ASP A 95 53.36 -3.40 54.90
CA ASP A 95 53.15 -3.08 56.31
C ASP A 95 52.69 -1.62 56.46
N ILE A 96 51.66 -1.40 57.28
CA ILE A 96 51.30 -0.08 57.82
C ILE A 96 51.88 0.08 59.22
N ILE A 97 52.18 1.32 59.62
CA ILE A 97 52.77 1.60 60.94
C ILE A 97 51.80 2.41 61.78
N LEU A 98 51.42 1.91 62.95
CA LEU A 98 50.74 2.69 63.98
C LEU A 98 51.79 3.39 64.84
N GLU A 99 51.60 4.67 65.14
CA GLU A 99 52.29 5.37 66.24
C GLU A 99 51.27 5.80 67.29
N VAL A 100 51.55 5.46 68.54
CA VAL A 100 50.74 5.81 69.71
C VAL A 100 51.54 6.74 70.61
N ALA A 101 50.92 7.83 71.08
CA ALA A 101 51.52 8.80 71.97
C ALA A 101 50.69 9.01 73.24
N ASP A 102 51.35 9.16 74.39
CA ASP A 102 50.73 9.49 75.69
C ASP A 102 50.78 11.01 76.02
N GLY A 103 51.37 11.81 75.13
CA GLY A 103 51.61 13.24 75.29
C GLY A 103 53.07 13.63 75.57
N ASP A 104 53.90 12.69 76.01
CA ASP A 104 55.33 12.88 76.33
C ASP A 104 56.25 11.91 75.57
N MET A 105 55.81 10.67 75.33
CA MET A 105 56.53 9.59 74.64
C MET A 105 55.67 8.92 73.59
N THR A 106 56.32 8.19 72.67
CA THR A 106 55.66 7.45 71.60
C THR A 106 56.19 6.02 71.48
N SER A 107 55.34 5.12 70.99
CA SER A 107 55.72 3.79 70.51
C SER A 107 55.08 3.50 69.16
N GLN A 108 55.64 2.53 68.45
CA GLN A 108 55.16 2.12 67.14
C GLN A 108 54.98 0.61 67.09
N ASP A 109 54.00 0.19 66.30
CA ASP A 109 53.75 -1.20 65.93
C ASP A 109 53.37 -1.28 64.45
N ALA A 110 53.59 -2.42 63.82
CA ALA A 110 53.32 -2.62 62.40
C ALA A 110 52.31 -3.74 62.17
N ALA A 111 51.43 -3.54 61.19
CA ALA A 111 50.46 -4.54 60.77
C ALA A 111 50.59 -4.80 59.26
N GLU A 112 50.55 -6.07 58.87
CA GLU A 112 50.52 -6.48 57.48
C GLU A 112 49.13 -6.20 56.88
N VAL A 113 49.10 -5.62 55.68
CA VAL A 113 47.89 -5.36 54.89
C VAL A 113 48.03 -6.03 53.54
N THR A 114 47.00 -6.74 53.12
CA THR A 114 46.84 -7.25 51.76
C THR A 114 45.48 -6.84 51.20
N VAL A 115 45.51 -5.97 50.20
CA VAL A 115 44.39 -5.53 49.39
C VAL A 115 44.51 -6.23 48.04
N SER A 116 43.52 -7.09 47.74
CA SER A 116 43.48 -7.86 46.50
C SER A 116 42.79 -7.07 45.39
N ASN A 117 43.25 -7.26 44.16
CA ASN A 117 42.63 -6.76 42.94
C ASN A 117 41.14 -7.16 42.83
N VAL A 118 40.33 -6.23 42.35
CA VAL A 118 38.94 -6.41 41.93
C VAL A 118 38.95 -6.48 40.40
N PRO A 119 38.47 -7.57 39.78
CA PRO A 119 38.40 -7.62 38.32
C PRO A 119 37.34 -6.67 37.76
N PRO A 120 37.54 -6.15 36.54
CA PRO A 120 36.55 -5.32 35.87
C PRO A 120 35.29 -6.12 35.53
N ILE A 121 34.21 -5.41 35.26
CA ILE A 121 32.92 -5.97 34.84
C ILE A 121 32.42 -5.20 33.62
N ILE A 122 32.17 -5.89 32.50
CA ILE A 122 31.46 -5.31 31.36
C ILE A 122 30.00 -5.07 31.74
N THR A 123 29.55 -3.82 31.63
CA THR A 123 28.19 -3.40 32.02
C THR A 123 27.25 -3.33 30.83
N ASN A 124 27.78 -2.99 29.65
CA ASN A 124 26.99 -2.88 28.43
C ASN A 124 27.87 -3.08 27.18
N ILE A 125 27.29 -3.70 26.15
CA ILE A 125 27.85 -3.79 24.80
C ILE A 125 26.76 -3.33 23.84
N THR A 126 27.06 -2.34 22.99
CA THR A 126 26.11 -1.77 22.02
C THR A 126 26.70 -1.82 20.63
N GLY A 127 25.92 -2.31 19.67
CA GLY A 127 26.29 -2.38 18.26
C GLY A 127 25.13 -2.85 17.38
N PRO A 128 25.35 -2.93 16.05
CA PRO A 128 24.42 -3.60 15.15
C PRO A 128 24.48 -5.13 15.31
N THR A 129 23.35 -5.79 15.11
CA THR A 129 23.26 -7.25 15.06
C THR A 129 23.24 -7.79 13.62
N GLU A 130 23.08 -6.90 12.63
CA GLU A 130 23.09 -7.20 11.20
C GLU A 130 23.89 -6.11 10.47
N VAL A 131 24.83 -6.50 9.62
CA VAL A 131 25.66 -5.60 8.80
C VAL A 131 25.87 -6.20 7.41
N ASN A 132 26.22 -5.36 6.42
CA ASN A 132 26.60 -5.85 5.10
C ASN A 132 28.12 -6.15 5.06
N VAL A 133 28.49 -7.13 4.25
CA VAL A 133 29.89 -7.43 3.91
C VAL A 133 30.60 -6.17 3.39
N GLU A 134 31.90 -6.07 3.69
CA GLU A 134 32.78 -4.93 3.40
C GLU A 134 32.35 -3.57 4.01
N THR A 135 31.34 -3.57 4.89
CA THR A 135 30.90 -2.35 5.59
C THR A 135 31.49 -2.29 6.99
N GLU A 136 32.14 -1.17 7.31
CA GLU A 136 32.66 -0.91 8.66
C GLU A 136 31.52 -0.60 9.64
N PHE A 137 31.51 -1.28 10.78
CA PHE A 137 30.63 -0.98 11.91
C PHE A 137 31.43 -0.80 13.20
N VAL A 138 30.81 -0.22 14.22
CA VAL A 138 31.43 0.08 15.51
C VAL A 138 30.70 -0.68 16.62
N LEU A 139 31.46 -1.28 17.52
CA LEU A 139 30.98 -1.73 18.83
C LEU A 139 31.42 -0.75 19.91
N LEU A 140 30.51 -0.42 20.82
CA LEU A 140 30.79 0.36 22.03
C LEU A 140 30.66 -0.57 23.24
N VAL A 141 31.68 -0.56 24.11
CA VAL A 141 31.72 -1.35 25.33
C VAL A 141 31.87 -0.42 26.51
N ASP A 142 30.93 -0.50 27.45
CA ASP A 142 31.00 0.16 28.75
C ASP A 142 31.30 -0.89 29.81
N PHE A 143 32.26 -0.61 30.68
CA PHE A 143 32.64 -1.48 31.79
C PHE A 143 32.78 -0.67 33.07
N PHE A 144 33.00 -1.33 34.20
CA PHE A 144 33.25 -0.69 35.47
C PHE A 144 34.20 -1.56 36.29
N ASP A 145 35.08 -0.92 37.05
CA ASP A 145 35.99 -1.60 37.96
C ASP A 145 36.04 -0.91 39.33
N GLY A 146 36.02 -1.70 40.39
CA GLY A 146 35.88 -1.26 41.78
C GLY A 146 34.54 -1.61 42.44
N LEU A 147 34.14 -0.84 43.46
CA LEU A 147 33.00 -1.16 44.32
C LEU A 147 31.68 -0.58 43.79
N TYR A 148 30.73 -1.47 43.51
CA TYR A 148 29.35 -1.13 43.18
C TYR A 148 28.48 -1.00 44.45
N ASP A 149 28.24 0.23 44.95
CA ASP A 149 27.26 0.52 46.01
C ASP A 149 26.10 1.41 45.47
N PRO A 150 24.82 1.04 45.70
CA PRO A 150 23.66 1.90 45.43
C PRO A 150 23.71 3.33 46.02
N ARG A 151 24.62 3.61 46.97
CA ARG A 151 24.83 4.92 47.61
C ARG A 151 25.96 5.75 46.96
N GLY A 152 26.72 5.18 46.03
CA GLY A 152 27.83 5.82 45.31
C GLY A 152 28.82 4.79 44.79
N MET A 153 29.44 5.05 43.63
CA MET A 153 30.44 4.15 43.03
C MET A 153 31.84 4.63 43.41
N ILE A 154 32.72 3.68 43.78
CA ILE A 154 34.13 3.94 44.02
C ILE A 154 34.89 3.14 42.97
N ALA A 155 35.56 3.83 42.06
CA ALA A 155 36.34 3.24 40.98
C ALA A 155 37.75 2.88 41.47
N SER A 156 38.31 1.78 40.95
CA SER A 156 39.72 1.46 41.12
C SER A 156 40.61 2.40 40.29
N LEU A 157 41.90 2.42 40.58
CA LEU A 157 42.93 3.21 39.92
C LEU A 157 43.74 2.38 38.92
N ASP A 158 43.09 1.42 38.28
CA ASP A 158 43.72 0.51 37.33
C ASP A 158 43.85 1.13 35.94
N THR A 159 44.78 0.59 35.16
CA THR A 159 44.83 0.79 33.71
C THR A 159 44.36 -0.48 32.99
N TYR A 160 43.73 -0.33 31.82
CA TYR A 160 43.08 -1.47 31.16
C TYR A 160 43.65 -1.76 29.78
N THR A 161 43.66 -3.04 29.43
CA THR A 161 43.86 -3.52 28.06
C THR A 161 42.56 -4.14 27.56
N ALA A 162 41.95 -3.51 26.56
CA ALA A 162 40.76 -4.01 25.89
C ALA A 162 41.15 -4.70 24.58
N THR A 163 40.70 -5.93 24.36
CA THR A 163 40.90 -6.65 23.09
C THR A 163 39.56 -7.05 22.49
N PHE A 164 39.37 -6.74 21.21
CA PHE A 164 38.23 -7.15 20.39
C PHE A 164 38.70 -8.27 19.48
N TYR A 165 38.19 -9.49 19.66
CA TYR A 165 38.41 -10.61 18.76
C TYR A 165 37.20 -10.75 17.83
N TRP A 166 37.37 -10.42 16.55
CA TRP A 166 36.25 -10.26 15.61
C TRP A 166 35.66 -11.57 15.08
N GLY A 167 36.23 -12.73 15.43
CA GLY A 167 35.74 -14.05 15.01
C GLY A 167 36.15 -14.49 13.60
N ASP A 168 36.81 -13.61 12.82
CA ASP A 168 37.36 -13.90 11.48
C ASP A 168 38.89 -14.11 11.48
N GLY A 169 39.49 -14.18 12.66
CA GLY A 169 40.94 -14.27 12.86
C GLY A 169 41.65 -12.93 13.05
N ASN A 170 40.95 -11.80 12.92
CA ASN A 170 41.47 -10.48 13.24
C ASN A 170 41.16 -10.08 14.69
N SER A 171 41.96 -9.17 15.23
CA SER A 171 41.74 -8.60 16.56
C SER A 171 42.33 -7.20 16.69
N ASP A 172 41.64 -6.34 17.44
CA ASP A 172 42.14 -5.00 17.81
C ASP A 172 42.41 -4.91 19.30
N VAL A 173 43.48 -4.21 19.67
CA VAL A 173 43.91 -4.03 21.07
C VAL A 173 44.00 -2.55 21.39
N PHE A 174 43.41 -2.15 22.50
CA PHE A 174 43.37 -0.78 23.02
C PHE A 174 43.95 -0.74 24.43
N SER A 175 44.68 0.32 24.74
CA SER A 175 45.14 0.62 26.11
C SER A 175 44.35 1.81 26.63
N LEU A 176 43.78 1.66 27.82
CA LEU A 176 42.93 2.64 28.49
C LEU A 176 43.60 3.09 29.78
N GLY A 177 43.50 4.38 30.07
CA GLY A 177 43.99 4.96 31.31
C GLY A 177 43.08 4.73 32.50
N ILE A 178 43.51 5.24 33.66
CA ILE A 178 42.68 5.31 34.87
C ILE A 178 41.37 6.06 34.59
N GLU A 179 40.28 5.59 35.17
CA GLU A 179 38.92 6.14 34.99
C GLU A 179 38.37 6.12 33.54
N GLU A 180 39.01 5.44 32.59
CA GLU A 180 38.52 5.29 31.21
C GLU A 180 37.67 4.01 31.04
N PHE A 181 36.37 4.14 31.33
CA PHE A 181 35.41 3.03 31.40
C PHE A 181 34.62 2.73 30.12
N THR A 182 35.00 3.33 28.99
CA THR A 182 34.35 3.12 27.69
C THR A 182 35.41 2.93 26.61
N VAL A 183 35.21 1.94 25.74
CA VAL A 183 36.06 1.67 24.58
C VAL A 183 35.21 1.33 23.36
N SER A 184 35.69 1.71 22.17
CA SER A 184 35.05 1.36 20.90
C SER A 184 36.04 0.74 19.92
N GLY A 185 35.62 -0.35 19.27
CA GLY A 185 36.33 -0.97 18.15
C GLY A 185 35.50 -0.90 16.87
N SER A 186 36.15 -0.82 15.71
CA SER A 186 35.49 -0.89 14.40
C SER A 186 36.03 -2.03 13.56
N HIS A 187 35.16 -2.65 12.74
CA HIS A 187 35.55 -3.76 11.88
C HIS A 187 34.66 -3.88 10.64
N ALA A 188 35.19 -4.51 9.59
CA ALA A 188 34.45 -4.88 8.38
C ALA A 188 34.80 -6.32 7.98
N TYR A 189 33.79 -7.13 7.67
CA TYR A 189 33.98 -8.53 7.26
C TYR A 189 34.09 -8.66 5.76
N ALA A 190 35.03 -9.48 5.27
CA ALA A 190 35.22 -9.75 3.84
C ALA A 190 34.34 -10.89 3.30
N GLU A 191 33.74 -11.69 4.18
CA GLU A 191 32.87 -12.81 3.82
C GLU A 191 31.53 -12.70 4.55
N ILE A 192 30.49 -13.27 3.95
CA ILE A 192 29.16 -13.38 4.58
C ILE A 192 29.18 -14.48 5.64
N GLY A 193 28.37 -14.32 6.69
CA GLY A 193 28.22 -15.33 7.73
C GLY A 193 27.85 -14.76 9.10
N GLU A 194 27.67 -15.67 10.06
CA GLU A 194 27.46 -15.32 11.46
C GLU A 194 28.80 -15.30 12.20
N TYR A 195 29.11 -14.20 12.87
CA TYR A 195 30.36 -14.03 13.62
C TYR A 195 30.08 -13.81 15.11
N GLU A 196 30.86 -14.51 15.94
CA GLU A 196 30.94 -14.28 17.38
C GLU A 196 32.15 -13.41 17.68
N ILE A 197 31.89 -12.24 18.28
CA ILE A 197 32.89 -11.27 18.69
C ILE A 197 33.11 -11.44 20.19
N ILE A 198 34.34 -11.73 20.59
CA ILE A 198 34.74 -11.87 21.99
C ILE A 198 35.49 -10.60 22.39
N ILE A 199 35.06 -9.94 23.46
CA ILE A 199 35.71 -8.76 24.03
C ILE A 199 36.30 -9.15 25.38
N THR A 200 37.58 -8.84 25.59
CA THR A 200 38.25 -9.00 26.89
C THR A 200 38.71 -7.64 27.40
N ILE A 201 38.40 -7.31 28.65
CA ILE A 201 38.97 -6.16 29.37
C ILE A 201 39.83 -6.72 30.50
N ILE A 202 41.12 -6.38 30.52
CA ILE A 202 42.06 -6.85 31.54
C ILE A 202 42.65 -5.64 32.26
N ASP A 203 42.54 -5.59 33.59
CA ASP A 203 43.21 -4.59 34.44
C ASP A 203 44.73 -4.86 34.53
N ASP A 204 45.52 -3.91 35.04
CA ASP A 204 46.99 -4.03 35.14
C ASP A 204 47.47 -5.00 36.22
N ASN A 205 46.55 -5.50 37.04
CA ASN A 205 46.77 -6.49 38.09
C ASN A 205 46.26 -7.89 37.70
N GLY A 206 45.78 -8.04 36.46
CA GLY A 206 45.43 -9.29 35.80
C GLY A 206 43.99 -9.79 36.00
N GLY A 207 43.10 -8.99 36.58
CA GLY A 207 41.67 -9.29 36.57
C GLY A 207 41.08 -9.10 35.17
N GLU A 208 40.06 -9.89 34.84
CA GLU A 208 39.53 -10.01 33.48
C GLU A 208 38.00 -9.98 33.46
N ALA A 209 37.44 -9.18 32.53
CA ALA A 209 36.05 -9.23 32.10
C ALA A 209 35.97 -9.76 30.67
N ILE A 210 35.02 -10.67 30.40
CA ILE A 210 34.76 -11.21 29.06
C ILE A 210 33.31 -10.93 28.67
N GLY A 211 33.10 -10.43 27.45
CA GLY A 211 31.80 -10.19 26.86
C GLY A 211 31.72 -10.76 25.45
N ASN A 212 30.51 -11.13 25.00
CA ASN A 212 30.27 -11.65 23.66
C ASN A 212 29.24 -10.79 22.93
N TRP A 213 29.44 -10.59 21.63
CA TRP A 213 28.47 -9.98 20.72
C TRP A 213 28.33 -10.83 19.46
N TYR A 214 27.12 -10.94 18.93
CA TYR A 214 26.85 -11.69 17.71
C TYR A 214 26.39 -10.74 16.61
N VAL A 215 26.97 -10.90 15.42
CA VAL A 215 26.58 -10.13 14.24
C VAL A 215 26.38 -11.08 13.06
N ASN A 216 25.27 -10.89 12.35
CA ASN A 216 25.03 -11.52 11.06
C ASN A 216 25.55 -10.60 9.95
N VAL A 217 26.43 -11.12 9.09
CA VAL A 217 27.01 -10.40 7.95
C VAL A 217 26.35 -10.91 6.69
N ASP A 218 25.49 -10.08 6.11
CA ASP A 218 24.79 -10.37 4.88
C ASP A 218 25.54 -9.81 3.67
N GLY A 219 25.21 -10.29 2.47
CA GLY A 219 25.72 -9.68 1.23
C GLY A 219 25.20 -8.25 1.08
N VAL A 220 25.96 -7.39 0.39
CA VAL A 220 25.41 -6.10 -0.06
C VAL A 220 24.17 -6.39 -0.90
N LEU A 221 23.02 -5.82 -0.52
CA LEU A 221 21.81 -5.92 -1.34
C LEU A 221 22.11 -5.34 -2.72
N GLN A 222 22.24 -6.21 -3.70
CA GLN A 222 22.45 -5.86 -5.10
C GLN A 222 21.16 -5.21 -5.59
N LEU A 223 21.16 -3.87 -5.65
CA LEU A 223 19.95 -3.11 -5.99
C LEU A 223 19.68 -3.24 -7.48
N VAL A 224 18.62 -3.97 -7.80
CA VAL A 224 17.88 -3.89 -9.06
C VAL A 224 16.54 -3.21 -8.73
N GLU A 225 16.09 -2.29 -9.58
CA GLU A 225 14.80 -1.62 -9.46
C GLU A 225 14.09 -1.76 -10.82
N ALA A 226 12.99 -2.51 -10.86
CA ALA A 226 12.20 -2.78 -12.06
C ALA A 226 11.29 -1.60 -12.46
N GLY A 227 11.21 -0.57 -11.61
CA GLY A 227 10.42 0.62 -11.83
C GLY A 227 9.03 0.52 -11.19
N PRO A 228 8.22 1.59 -11.30
CA PRO A 228 6.91 1.63 -10.66
C PRO A 228 5.91 0.67 -11.32
N ASP A 229 4.90 0.27 -10.54
CA ASP A 229 3.73 -0.45 -11.04
C ASP A 229 3.01 0.32 -12.17
N GLY A 230 2.50 -0.43 -13.15
CA GLY A 230 1.80 0.08 -14.32
C GLY A 230 0.31 -0.29 -14.33
N ILE A 231 -0.51 0.57 -14.92
CA ILE A 231 -1.90 0.27 -15.28
C ILE A 231 -2.09 0.62 -16.75
N ILE A 232 -2.53 -0.34 -17.55
CA ILE A 232 -2.84 -0.16 -18.97
C ILE A 232 -4.13 -0.91 -19.32
N ASP A 233 -4.60 -0.71 -20.55
CA ASP A 233 -5.68 -1.49 -21.14
C ASP A 233 -5.07 -2.56 -22.06
N GLU A 234 -5.72 -3.72 -22.21
CA GLU A 234 -5.23 -4.77 -23.12
C GLU A 234 -5.16 -4.30 -24.57
N GLY A 235 -4.30 -4.95 -25.36
CA GLY A 235 -3.96 -4.48 -26.69
C GLY A 235 -3.13 -3.17 -26.71
N SER A 236 -2.78 -2.60 -25.54
CA SER A 236 -1.85 -1.49 -25.44
C SER A 236 -0.41 -1.95 -25.22
N MET A 237 0.55 -1.06 -25.50
CA MET A 237 1.96 -1.27 -25.16
C MET A 237 2.22 -0.77 -23.74
N PHE A 238 2.67 -1.67 -22.85
CA PHE A 238 3.34 -1.28 -21.61
C PHE A 238 4.67 -0.61 -21.94
N ILE A 239 4.96 0.51 -21.29
CA ILE A 239 6.24 1.22 -21.36
C ILE A 239 6.66 1.53 -19.92
N GLY A 240 7.80 1.00 -19.52
CA GLY A 240 8.40 1.22 -18.20
C GLY A 240 9.92 1.27 -18.31
N GLY A 241 10.59 1.24 -17.18
CA GLY A 241 12.04 1.22 -17.13
C GLY A 241 12.54 1.25 -15.71
N GLY A 242 13.79 0.85 -15.55
CA GLY A 242 14.40 0.65 -14.26
C GLY A 242 15.91 0.85 -14.31
N TYR A 243 16.57 0.49 -13.22
CA TYR A 243 18.02 0.62 -13.09
C TYR A 243 18.58 -0.44 -12.17
N LEU A 244 19.89 -0.62 -12.23
CA LEU A 244 20.67 -1.38 -11.25
C LEU A 244 21.75 -0.46 -10.66
N ALA A 245 22.29 -0.80 -9.50
CA ALA A 245 23.33 -0.01 -8.86
C ALA A 245 24.51 0.26 -9.82
N ASP A 246 25.11 1.45 -9.69
CA ASP A 246 26.30 1.82 -10.48
C ASP A 246 27.49 1.00 -9.99
N ASP A 247 27.86 -0.01 -10.77
CA ASP A 247 28.99 -0.90 -10.54
C ASP A 247 29.70 -1.17 -11.88
N THR A 248 30.98 -1.50 -11.80
CA THR A 248 31.93 -1.57 -12.92
C THR A 248 31.95 -2.92 -13.65
N GLY A 249 30.98 -3.80 -13.39
CA GLY A 249 30.85 -5.12 -14.00
C GLY A 249 30.23 -5.14 -15.40
N GLU A 250 30.37 -6.30 -16.07
CA GLU A 250 29.62 -6.62 -17.30
C GLU A 250 28.37 -7.43 -16.90
N TYR A 251 27.19 -6.87 -17.11
CA TYR A 251 25.93 -7.49 -16.69
C TYR A 251 25.12 -7.99 -17.88
N ILE A 252 24.41 -9.09 -17.65
CA ILE A 252 23.35 -9.58 -18.54
C ILE A 252 22.04 -9.44 -17.76
N ALA A 253 21.03 -8.80 -18.36
CA ALA A 253 19.71 -8.70 -17.77
C ALA A 253 18.68 -9.47 -18.60
N LEU A 254 17.75 -10.10 -17.90
CA LEU A 254 16.57 -10.75 -18.45
C LEU A 254 15.31 -10.11 -17.87
N VAL A 255 14.24 -10.12 -18.65
CA VAL A 255 12.89 -9.74 -18.21
C VAL A 255 11.90 -10.84 -18.51
N ASN A 256 11.03 -11.13 -17.55
CA ASN A 256 9.85 -11.95 -17.73
C ASN A 256 8.61 -11.10 -17.46
N TYR A 257 7.77 -10.90 -18.45
CA TYR A 257 6.58 -10.06 -18.33
C TYR A 257 5.40 -10.76 -17.64
N GLY A 258 5.54 -12.02 -17.22
CA GLY A 258 4.54 -12.74 -16.43
C GLY A 258 3.35 -13.29 -17.24
N ASP A 259 3.34 -13.12 -18.56
CA ASP A 259 2.29 -13.58 -19.47
C ASP A 259 2.53 -14.98 -20.06
N GLY A 260 3.58 -15.67 -19.60
CA GLY A 260 3.97 -16.99 -20.08
C GLY A 260 4.83 -16.99 -21.35
N THR A 261 5.24 -15.83 -21.88
CA THR A 261 6.21 -15.75 -22.99
C THR A 261 7.64 -16.16 -22.60
N GLY A 262 7.91 -16.29 -21.30
CA GLY A 262 9.20 -16.68 -20.75
C GLY A 262 10.19 -15.52 -20.68
N ASP A 263 11.43 -15.84 -20.33
CA ASP A 263 12.46 -14.83 -20.13
C ASP A 263 12.96 -14.30 -21.48
N GLN A 264 13.06 -12.98 -21.57
CA GLN A 264 13.53 -12.24 -22.74
C GLN A 264 14.80 -11.47 -22.41
N ASN A 265 15.69 -11.34 -23.38
CA ASN A 265 16.90 -10.54 -23.21
C ASN A 265 16.54 -9.06 -23.00
N LEU A 266 17.04 -8.45 -21.93
CA LEU A 266 16.84 -7.04 -21.58
C LEU A 266 18.15 -6.26 -21.79
N PRO A 267 18.30 -5.49 -22.88
CA PRO A 267 19.50 -4.69 -23.09
C PRO A 267 19.63 -3.59 -22.03
N LEU A 268 20.83 -3.44 -21.48
CA LEU A 268 21.16 -2.33 -20.58
C LEU A 268 21.63 -1.11 -21.38
N ASN A 269 21.13 0.05 -20.98
CA ASN A 269 21.52 1.37 -21.47
C ASN A 269 22.77 1.87 -20.73
N LEU A 270 23.38 2.95 -21.24
CA LEU A 270 24.51 3.60 -20.57
C LEU A 270 24.10 4.13 -19.19
N GLY A 271 24.91 3.85 -18.16
CA GLY A 271 24.62 4.23 -16.79
C GLY A 271 23.70 3.25 -16.05
N ASN A 272 23.72 1.97 -16.44
CA ASN A 272 23.02 0.88 -15.75
C ASN A 272 21.50 1.12 -15.62
N THR A 273 20.87 1.61 -16.69
CA THR A 273 19.40 1.71 -16.80
C THR A 273 18.88 0.77 -17.87
N PHE A 274 17.58 0.52 -17.91
CA PHE A 274 16.93 -0.27 -18.96
C PHE A 274 15.51 0.20 -19.21
N ASP A 275 15.00 -0.09 -20.41
CA ASP A 275 13.64 0.22 -20.84
C ASP A 275 12.83 -1.07 -20.95
N LEU A 276 11.62 -1.07 -20.40
CA LEU A 276 10.66 -2.17 -20.48
C LEU A 276 9.59 -1.83 -21.52
N GLN A 277 9.34 -2.75 -22.45
CA GLN A 277 8.30 -2.60 -23.48
C GLN A 277 7.67 -3.95 -23.78
N HIS A 278 6.35 -4.07 -23.58
CA HIS A 278 5.62 -5.32 -23.83
C HIS A 278 4.18 -5.08 -24.24
N HIS A 279 3.62 -6.00 -25.02
CA HIS A 279 2.22 -5.95 -25.46
C HIS A 279 1.43 -7.05 -24.76
N TYR A 280 0.44 -6.68 -23.97
CA TYR A 280 -0.41 -7.64 -23.26
C TYR A 280 -1.71 -7.88 -24.05
N CYS A 281 -1.94 -9.14 -24.40
CA CYS A 281 -3.11 -9.55 -25.19
C CYS A 281 -4.34 -9.92 -24.36
N GLU A 282 -4.18 -10.17 -23.06
CA GLU A 282 -5.27 -10.45 -22.13
C GLU A 282 -5.20 -9.46 -20.96
N ASN A 283 -6.36 -9.22 -20.36
CA ASN A 283 -6.51 -8.56 -19.08
C ASN A 283 -5.94 -9.41 -17.92
N GLY A 284 -5.59 -8.75 -16.82
CA GLY A 284 -5.09 -9.44 -15.64
C GLY A 284 -4.10 -8.63 -14.85
N ILE A 285 -3.48 -9.30 -13.87
CA ILE A 285 -2.37 -8.73 -13.10
C ILE A 285 -1.14 -9.57 -13.42
N TYR A 286 -0.16 -8.93 -14.04
CA TYR A 286 1.10 -9.55 -14.44
C TYR A 286 2.24 -9.06 -13.56
N THR A 287 3.13 -9.96 -13.21
CA THR A 287 4.37 -9.64 -12.49
C THR A 287 5.51 -9.58 -13.50
N VAL A 288 6.04 -8.38 -13.71
CA VAL A 288 7.22 -8.14 -14.55
C VAL A 288 8.45 -8.32 -13.69
N LEU A 289 9.13 -9.46 -13.84
CA LEU A 289 10.35 -9.79 -13.11
C LEU A 289 11.57 -9.44 -13.96
N VAL A 290 12.47 -8.62 -13.41
CA VAL A 290 13.79 -8.34 -13.98
C VAL A 290 14.83 -9.10 -13.16
N THR A 291 15.71 -9.82 -13.85
CA THR A 291 16.80 -10.57 -13.22
C THR A 291 18.12 -10.20 -13.90
N VAL A 292 19.09 -9.81 -13.10
CA VAL A 292 20.42 -9.38 -13.54
C VAL A 292 21.42 -10.44 -13.13
N PHE A 293 22.36 -10.75 -14.03
CA PHE A 293 23.44 -11.70 -13.84
C PHE A 293 24.79 -11.02 -14.03
N ASN A 294 25.79 -11.45 -13.25
CA ASN A 294 27.20 -11.12 -13.42
C ASN A 294 27.98 -12.45 -13.55
N GLU A 295 28.75 -12.61 -14.63
CA GLU A 295 29.53 -13.83 -14.92
C GLU A 295 28.74 -15.15 -14.74
N ASP A 296 27.51 -15.19 -15.27
CA ASP A 296 26.56 -16.33 -15.20
C ASP A 296 25.96 -16.63 -13.80
N ALA A 297 26.30 -15.87 -12.77
CA ALA A 297 25.66 -15.92 -11.46
C ALA A 297 24.58 -14.83 -11.33
N GLU A 298 23.47 -15.15 -10.66
CA GLU A 298 22.44 -14.15 -10.37
C GLU A 298 23.00 -13.06 -9.45
N TRP A 299 22.95 -11.82 -9.93
CA TRP A 299 23.41 -10.62 -9.23
C TRP A 299 22.26 -10.05 -8.39
N GLY A 300 21.12 -9.80 -9.02
CA GLY A 300 19.93 -9.36 -8.28
C GLY A 300 18.68 -9.43 -9.13
N SER A 301 17.54 -9.27 -8.47
CA SER A 301 16.24 -9.26 -9.14
C SER A 301 15.30 -8.28 -8.47
N ASP A 302 14.40 -7.71 -9.25
CA ASP A 302 13.28 -6.94 -8.74
C ASP A 302 12.06 -7.11 -9.64
N SER A 303 10.87 -6.78 -9.13
CA SER A 303 9.63 -6.94 -9.87
C SER A 303 8.70 -5.74 -9.76
N ALA A 304 8.07 -5.39 -10.88
CA ALA A 304 6.95 -4.44 -10.94
C ALA A 304 5.66 -5.19 -11.30
N THR A 305 4.51 -4.68 -10.87
CA THR A 305 3.20 -5.21 -11.28
C THR A 305 2.58 -4.39 -12.41
N VAL A 306 1.99 -5.07 -13.38
CA VAL A 306 1.22 -4.44 -14.46
C VAL A 306 -0.21 -4.94 -14.40
N THR A 307 -1.14 -4.03 -14.11
CA THR A 307 -2.58 -4.30 -14.17
C THR A 307 -3.08 -3.94 -15.56
N VAL A 308 -3.64 -4.93 -16.27
CA VAL A 308 -4.18 -4.81 -17.62
C VAL A 308 -5.70 -4.91 -17.53
N ASN A 309 -6.41 -3.86 -17.93
CA ASN A 309 -7.87 -3.83 -17.93
C ASN A 309 -8.45 -4.42 -19.23
N ASN A 310 -9.58 -5.12 -19.12
CA ASN A 310 -10.39 -5.56 -20.27
C ASN A 310 -10.94 -4.33 -21.03
N VAL A 311 -10.86 -4.36 -22.37
CA VAL A 311 -11.49 -3.42 -23.29
C VAL A 311 -12.59 -4.12 -24.11
N PRO A 312 -13.86 -3.69 -23.99
CA PRO A 312 -14.95 -4.28 -24.74
C PRO A 312 -14.77 -4.27 -26.28
N PRO A 313 -15.34 -5.25 -27.00
CA PRO A 313 -15.40 -5.25 -28.47
C PRO A 313 -16.19 -4.05 -29.00
N THR A 314 -15.94 -3.65 -30.24
CA THR A 314 -16.69 -2.59 -30.94
C THR A 314 -17.31 -3.10 -32.24
N ILE A 315 -18.63 -2.99 -32.39
CA ILE A 315 -19.34 -3.39 -33.62
C ILE A 315 -19.24 -2.29 -34.69
N GLU A 316 -18.29 -2.46 -35.60
CA GLU A 316 -18.01 -1.54 -36.71
C GLU A 316 -19.20 -1.46 -37.69
N SER A 317 -19.72 -2.60 -38.14
CA SER A 317 -20.78 -2.62 -39.15
C SER A 317 -21.75 -3.79 -38.98
N LEU A 318 -22.99 -3.54 -39.39
CA LEU A 318 -24.06 -4.52 -39.41
C LEU A 318 -24.77 -4.41 -40.77
N THR A 319 -24.87 -5.53 -41.48
CA THR A 319 -25.43 -5.59 -42.84
C THR A 319 -26.38 -6.77 -43.03
N GLY A 320 -27.37 -6.59 -43.92
CA GLY A 320 -28.49 -7.51 -44.11
C GLY A 320 -29.58 -7.36 -43.04
N PRO A 321 -30.74 -8.04 -43.17
CA PRO A 321 -31.35 -8.64 -44.37
C PRO A 321 -31.76 -7.58 -45.42
N PRO A 322 -32.43 -7.95 -46.54
CA PRO A 322 -32.98 -6.97 -47.47
C PRO A 322 -33.95 -6.00 -46.77
N THR A 323 -33.93 -4.73 -47.16
CA THR A 323 -34.90 -3.70 -46.73
C THR A 323 -36.28 -3.89 -47.36
N ASN A 324 -36.36 -4.71 -48.41
CA ASN A 324 -37.62 -5.07 -49.05
C ASN A 324 -38.39 -6.09 -48.21
N PRO A 325 -39.74 -6.05 -48.25
CA PRO A 325 -40.59 -7.03 -47.59
C PRO A 325 -40.27 -8.45 -48.01
N LEU A 326 -40.19 -9.35 -47.03
CA LEU A 326 -39.85 -10.74 -47.20
C LEU A 326 -41.08 -11.61 -47.04
N GLN A 327 -41.24 -12.58 -47.94
CA GLN A 327 -42.31 -13.55 -47.79
C GLN A 327 -42.00 -14.47 -46.60
N LEU A 328 -43.04 -14.80 -45.83
CA LEU A 328 -42.99 -15.76 -44.74
C LEU A 328 -42.30 -17.06 -45.14
N GLY A 329 -41.38 -17.57 -44.30
CA GLY A 329 -40.65 -18.80 -44.53
C GLY A 329 -39.37 -18.69 -45.38
N LEU A 330 -39.01 -17.49 -45.83
CA LEU A 330 -37.69 -17.25 -46.44
C LEU A 330 -36.61 -17.10 -45.37
N SER A 331 -35.46 -17.76 -45.59
CA SER A 331 -34.28 -17.59 -44.75
C SER A 331 -33.60 -16.26 -45.06
N ILE A 332 -33.23 -15.54 -44.00
CA ILE A 332 -32.43 -14.33 -44.04
C ILE A 332 -31.05 -14.58 -43.45
N THR A 333 -30.14 -13.63 -43.68
CA THR A 333 -28.81 -13.61 -43.08
C THR A 333 -28.50 -12.20 -42.59
N LEU A 334 -27.91 -12.12 -41.40
CA LEU A 334 -27.32 -10.93 -40.81
C LEU A 334 -25.80 -11.14 -40.80
N ASN A 335 -25.05 -10.15 -41.27
CA ASN A 335 -23.59 -10.15 -41.20
C ASN A 335 -23.11 -8.96 -40.38
N GLY A 336 -22.21 -9.22 -39.44
CA GLY A 336 -21.58 -8.21 -38.58
C GLY A 336 -20.07 -8.22 -38.76
N VAL A 337 -19.45 -7.05 -38.62
CA VAL A 337 -18.00 -6.89 -38.45
C VAL A 337 -17.77 -6.13 -37.17
N PHE A 338 -16.87 -6.63 -36.33
CA PHE A 338 -16.47 -5.97 -35.08
C PHE A 338 -14.94 -5.86 -35.01
N SER A 339 -14.42 -5.20 -33.98
CA SER A 339 -13.01 -5.13 -33.64
C SER A 339 -12.85 -5.32 -32.14
N ASP A 340 -11.69 -5.79 -31.70
CA ASP A 340 -11.38 -5.97 -30.29
C ASP A 340 -9.87 -5.77 -30.05
N PRO A 341 -9.45 -4.95 -29.06
CA PRO A 341 -8.05 -4.83 -28.65
C PRO A 341 -7.44 -6.10 -28.04
N GLY A 342 -8.22 -6.92 -27.34
CA GLY A 342 -7.81 -8.19 -26.76
C GLY A 342 -7.46 -9.20 -27.85
N CYS A 343 -6.17 -9.44 -28.08
CA CYS A 343 -5.72 -10.29 -29.19
C CYS A 343 -5.93 -11.80 -28.97
N LEU A 344 -6.19 -12.20 -27.73
CA LEU A 344 -6.46 -13.59 -27.37
C LEU A 344 -7.93 -13.85 -27.01
N ASP A 345 -8.74 -12.79 -26.91
CA ASP A 345 -10.15 -12.86 -26.57
C ASP A 345 -10.94 -13.75 -27.50
N THR A 346 -11.86 -14.50 -26.90
CA THR A 346 -12.91 -15.21 -27.60
C THR A 346 -14.25 -14.52 -27.37
N HIS A 347 -15.09 -14.47 -28.41
CA HIS A 347 -16.34 -13.73 -28.32
C HIS A 347 -17.55 -14.64 -28.48
N VAL A 348 -18.66 -14.19 -27.90
CA VAL A 348 -19.99 -14.74 -28.16
C VAL A 348 -20.86 -13.65 -28.78
N ALA A 349 -21.24 -13.87 -30.04
CA ALA A 349 -22.19 -13.01 -30.74
C ALA A 349 -23.60 -13.56 -30.58
N THR A 350 -24.49 -12.76 -29.99
CA THR A 350 -25.91 -13.06 -29.84
C THR A 350 -26.73 -12.16 -30.76
N ILE A 351 -27.50 -12.77 -31.66
CA ILE A 351 -28.45 -12.09 -32.53
C ILE A 351 -29.85 -12.29 -31.97
N GLU A 352 -30.51 -11.20 -31.60
CA GLU A 352 -31.91 -11.17 -31.24
C GLU A 352 -32.74 -10.80 -32.48
N TRP A 353 -33.60 -11.72 -32.95
CA TRP A 353 -34.34 -11.54 -34.19
C TRP A 353 -35.64 -10.74 -34.03
N GLY A 354 -35.99 -10.34 -32.81
CA GLY A 354 -37.17 -9.54 -32.52
C GLY A 354 -38.50 -10.31 -32.53
N ASP A 355 -38.49 -11.62 -32.83
CA ASP A 355 -39.65 -12.52 -32.71
C ASP A 355 -39.63 -13.37 -31.43
N GLY A 356 -38.65 -13.13 -30.56
CA GLY A 356 -38.41 -13.88 -29.33
C GLY A 356 -37.39 -15.01 -29.47
N GLU A 357 -36.91 -15.28 -30.68
CA GLU A 357 -35.83 -16.24 -30.92
C GLU A 357 -34.47 -15.53 -30.97
N THR A 358 -33.43 -16.26 -30.58
CA THR A 358 -32.04 -15.79 -30.57
C THR A 358 -31.12 -16.78 -31.26
N THR A 359 -30.05 -16.28 -31.90
CA THR A 359 -28.95 -17.11 -32.40
C THR A 359 -27.66 -16.74 -31.70
N SER A 360 -27.00 -17.73 -31.11
CA SER A 360 -25.69 -17.57 -30.46
C SER A 360 -24.61 -18.16 -31.36
N ILE A 361 -23.52 -17.41 -31.56
CA ILE A 361 -22.38 -17.78 -32.39
C ILE A 361 -21.12 -17.59 -31.55
N ASN A 362 -20.36 -18.67 -31.36
CA ASN A 362 -19.04 -18.57 -30.75
C ASN A 362 -18.04 -18.13 -31.81
N VAL A 363 -17.22 -17.15 -31.48
CA VAL A 363 -16.25 -16.51 -32.37
C VAL A 363 -14.87 -16.73 -31.76
N PRO A 364 -14.04 -17.59 -32.35
CA PRO A 364 -12.68 -17.80 -31.87
C PRO A 364 -11.83 -16.53 -32.02
N PHE A 365 -10.79 -16.41 -31.19
CA PHE A 365 -9.81 -15.32 -31.28
C PHE A 365 -9.26 -15.14 -32.70
N GLY A 366 -8.97 -13.89 -33.06
CA GLY A 366 -8.53 -13.50 -34.41
C GLY A 366 -9.60 -13.58 -35.50
N THR A 367 -10.86 -13.87 -35.15
CA THR A 367 -12.01 -13.82 -36.07
C THR A 367 -12.93 -12.67 -35.71
N TYR A 368 -13.22 -11.80 -36.68
CA TYR A 368 -13.98 -10.56 -36.44
C TYR A 368 -15.23 -10.44 -37.32
N LEU A 369 -15.73 -11.58 -37.81
CA LEU A 369 -16.85 -11.68 -38.74
C LEU A 369 -17.96 -12.53 -38.13
N ILE A 370 -19.17 -11.98 -38.11
CA ILE A 370 -20.38 -12.65 -37.67
C ILE A 370 -21.26 -12.95 -38.88
N SER A 371 -21.79 -14.16 -38.97
CA SER A 371 -22.83 -14.50 -39.96
C SER A 371 -23.87 -15.41 -39.32
N GLY A 372 -25.09 -14.90 -39.17
CA GLY A 372 -26.21 -15.63 -38.59
C GLY A 372 -27.41 -15.68 -39.53
N GLY A 373 -28.10 -16.82 -39.57
CA GLY A 373 -29.29 -17.01 -40.39
C GLY A 373 -30.56 -17.21 -39.56
N HIS A 374 -31.70 -16.76 -40.07
CA HIS A 374 -33.00 -16.93 -39.43
C HIS A 374 -34.13 -17.13 -40.42
N THR A 375 -35.22 -17.76 -39.99
CA THR A 375 -36.44 -17.90 -40.78
C THR A 375 -37.66 -17.60 -39.91
N TYR A 376 -38.37 -16.53 -40.22
CA TYR A 376 -39.57 -16.16 -39.48
C TYR A 376 -40.74 -17.10 -39.83
N VAL A 377 -41.37 -17.63 -38.78
CA VAL A 377 -42.55 -18.53 -38.87
C VAL A 377 -43.88 -17.80 -38.70
N ARG A 378 -43.84 -16.49 -38.40
CA ARG A 378 -44.99 -15.60 -38.35
C ARG A 378 -44.74 -14.34 -39.19
N ALA A 379 -45.80 -13.81 -39.79
CA ALA A 379 -45.76 -12.50 -40.41
C ALA A 379 -45.68 -11.43 -39.31
N GLY A 380 -44.88 -10.39 -39.54
CA GLY A 380 -44.56 -9.41 -38.53
C GLY A 380 -43.62 -8.33 -39.04
N VAL A 381 -43.33 -7.37 -38.17
CA VAL A 381 -42.31 -6.34 -38.37
C VAL A 381 -41.34 -6.51 -37.22
N TYR A 382 -40.08 -6.80 -37.55
CA TYR A 382 -39.06 -7.23 -36.59
C TYR A 382 -37.89 -6.26 -36.58
N LEU A 383 -37.35 -6.01 -35.39
CA LEU A 383 -36.13 -5.25 -35.18
C LEU A 383 -35.05 -6.22 -34.72
N ILE A 384 -33.90 -6.20 -35.38
CA ILE A 384 -32.79 -7.14 -35.11
C ILE A 384 -31.68 -6.41 -34.38
N THR A 385 -31.21 -7.00 -33.29
CA THR A 385 -30.10 -6.50 -32.47
C THR A 385 -28.99 -7.55 -32.42
N LEU A 386 -27.76 -7.13 -32.69
CA LEU A 386 -26.56 -7.94 -32.48
C LEU A 386 -25.86 -7.44 -31.22
N THR A 387 -25.50 -8.35 -30.33
CA THR A 387 -24.63 -8.08 -29.18
C THR A 387 -23.41 -8.98 -29.28
N VAL A 388 -22.21 -8.41 -29.14
CA VAL A 388 -20.94 -9.16 -29.10
C VAL A 388 -20.36 -8.97 -27.71
N THR A 389 -19.99 -10.07 -27.06
CA THR A 389 -19.42 -10.08 -25.70
C THR A 389 -18.10 -10.85 -25.74
N ASP A 390 -17.03 -10.28 -25.22
CA ASP A 390 -15.75 -10.99 -25.00
C ASP A 390 -15.86 -11.97 -23.82
N ASP A 391 -14.86 -12.85 -23.65
CA ASP A 391 -14.80 -13.84 -22.58
C ASP A 391 -14.51 -13.25 -21.19
N ASP A 392 -14.11 -11.98 -21.16
CA ASP A 392 -13.85 -11.18 -19.96
C ASP A 392 -15.04 -10.28 -19.55
N GLY A 393 -16.17 -10.41 -20.24
CA GLY A 393 -17.46 -9.82 -19.90
C GLY A 393 -17.73 -8.42 -20.47
N GLY A 394 -16.81 -7.84 -21.25
CA GLY A 394 -17.05 -6.63 -22.02
C GLY A 394 -18.00 -6.90 -23.18
N SER A 395 -18.78 -5.89 -23.59
CA SER A 395 -19.71 -6.07 -24.70
C SER A 395 -20.09 -4.77 -25.41
N ASP A 396 -20.46 -4.91 -26.68
CA ASP A 396 -21.11 -3.87 -27.47
C ASP A 396 -22.38 -4.42 -28.17
N SER A 397 -23.34 -3.54 -28.43
CA SER A 397 -24.62 -3.89 -29.04
C SER A 397 -25.04 -2.90 -30.12
N LYS A 398 -25.43 -3.44 -31.27
CA LYS A 398 -25.83 -2.66 -32.44
C LYS A 398 -27.14 -3.19 -33.02
N THR A 399 -28.09 -2.29 -33.21
CA THR A 399 -29.41 -2.59 -33.77
C THR A 399 -29.50 -2.09 -35.21
N LEU A 400 -30.18 -2.82 -36.08
CA LEU A 400 -30.45 -2.34 -37.44
C LEU A 400 -31.23 -1.03 -37.41
N GLU A 401 -30.86 -0.10 -38.29
CA GLU A 401 -31.54 1.20 -38.41
C GLU A 401 -32.91 1.11 -39.11
N TYR A 402 -33.27 -0.08 -39.61
CA TYR A 402 -34.54 -0.35 -40.28
C TYR A 402 -35.14 -1.67 -39.80
N TYR A 403 -36.44 -1.80 -40.02
CA TYR A 403 -37.19 -3.00 -39.68
C TYR A 403 -37.15 -4.04 -40.80
N VAL A 404 -37.12 -5.31 -40.41
CA VAL A 404 -37.37 -6.43 -41.30
C VAL A 404 -38.87 -6.72 -41.35
N VAL A 405 -39.45 -6.56 -42.53
CA VAL A 405 -40.89 -6.74 -42.74
C VAL A 405 -41.14 -8.11 -43.33
N VAL A 406 -41.88 -8.96 -42.62
CA VAL A 406 -42.26 -10.31 -43.07
C VAL A 406 -43.75 -10.36 -43.31
N TYR A 407 -44.16 -10.69 -44.53
CA TYR A 407 -45.56 -10.76 -44.92
C TYR A 407 -45.99 -12.17 -45.32
N ASP A 408 -47.28 -12.46 -45.08
CA ASP A 408 -47.94 -13.65 -45.61
C ASP A 408 -48.94 -13.20 -46.70
N PRO A 409 -48.72 -13.53 -47.99
CA PRO A 409 -49.67 -13.22 -49.06
C PRO A 409 -51.07 -13.81 -48.84
N ASN A 410 -51.18 -14.85 -48.01
CA ASN A 410 -52.44 -15.48 -47.62
C ASN A 410 -52.93 -15.02 -46.23
N GLY A 411 -52.23 -14.07 -45.59
CA GLY A 411 -52.53 -13.57 -44.24
C GLY A 411 -53.76 -12.66 -44.18
N GLY A 412 -54.42 -12.43 -45.32
CA GLY A 412 -55.68 -11.70 -45.42
C GLY A 412 -55.54 -10.28 -45.97
N PHE A 413 -56.50 -9.43 -45.62
CA PHE A 413 -56.50 -8.01 -45.95
C PHE A 413 -57.15 -7.17 -44.86
N VAL A 414 -56.89 -5.87 -44.87
CA VAL A 414 -57.48 -4.94 -43.90
C VAL A 414 -58.33 -3.90 -44.60
N THR A 415 -59.47 -3.58 -43.99
CA THR A 415 -60.32 -2.44 -44.35
C THR A 415 -60.58 -1.59 -43.12
N GLY A 416 -60.72 -0.29 -43.29
CA GLY A 416 -61.15 0.57 -42.21
C GLY A 416 -61.72 1.86 -42.73
N GLY A 417 -62.59 2.48 -41.95
CA GLY A 417 -63.14 3.78 -42.28
C GLY A 417 -63.70 4.44 -41.04
N GLY A 418 -63.51 5.74 -40.90
CA GLY A 418 -63.87 6.43 -39.68
C GLY A 418 -63.21 7.78 -39.52
N TRP A 419 -63.07 8.18 -38.26
CA TRP A 419 -62.39 9.41 -37.90
C TRP A 419 -61.70 9.32 -36.53
N ILE A 420 -60.64 10.10 -36.41
CA ILE A 420 -59.88 10.34 -35.18
C ILE A 420 -59.89 11.85 -34.88
N ILE A 421 -59.46 12.22 -33.68
CA ILE A 421 -59.07 13.59 -33.36
C ILE A 421 -57.55 13.70 -33.44
N ALA A 422 -57.04 14.56 -34.32
CA ALA A 422 -55.65 15.00 -34.25
C ALA A 422 -55.44 15.77 -32.95
N HIS A 423 -54.46 15.37 -32.16
CA HIS A 423 -54.04 16.09 -30.95
C HIS A 423 -52.98 17.15 -31.30
N PRO A 424 -52.77 18.16 -30.44
CA PRO A 424 -51.64 19.06 -30.58
C PRO A 424 -50.33 18.28 -30.77
N GLY A 425 -49.50 18.72 -31.72
CA GLY A 425 -48.29 18.05 -32.18
C GLY A 425 -48.49 17.13 -33.38
N SER A 426 -49.72 16.70 -33.70
CA SER A 426 -49.93 15.74 -34.80
C SER A 426 -49.59 16.30 -36.19
N TYR A 427 -49.60 17.64 -36.33
CA TYR A 427 -49.28 18.36 -37.56
C TYR A 427 -48.14 19.36 -37.29
N PRO A 428 -46.87 18.99 -37.54
CA PRO A 428 -45.70 19.78 -37.11
C PRO A 428 -45.68 21.24 -37.59
N THR A 429 -46.26 21.54 -38.77
CA THR A 429 -46.31 22.91 -39.30
C THR A 429 -47.24 23.84 -38.53
N ASN A 430 -48.21 23.30 -37.78
CA ASN A 430 -49.02 24.06 -36.82
C ASN A 430 -49.30 23.19 -35.59
N PRO A 431 -48.38 23.15 -34.60
CA PRO A 431 -48.44 22.22 -33.49
C PRO A 431 -49.69 22.35 -32.61
N ASP A 432 -50.32 23.52 -32.53
CA ASP A 432 -51.53 23.72 -31.72
C ASP A 432 -52.80 23.23 -32.42
N LEU A 433 -52.72 22.89 -33.71
CA LEU A 433 -53.86 22.51 -34.52
C LEU A 433 -54.40 21.13 -34.12
N SER A 434 -55.62 21.12 -33.58
CA SER A 434 -56.35 19.92 -33.21
C SER A 434 -57.73 19.91 -33.86
N GLY A 435 -58.21 18.72 -34.22
CA GLY A 435 -59.55 18.57 -34.77
C GLY A 435 -59.78 17.23 -35.44
N ARG A 436 -60.98 17.08 -36.01
CA ARG A 436 -61.40 15.83 -36.63
C ARG A 436 -60.63 15.56 -37.93
N CYS A 437 -60.07 14.36 -38.03
CA CYS A 437 -59.51 13.81 -39.26
C CYS A 437 -60.32 12.59 -39.69
N ASN A 438 -60.77 12.56 -40.94
CA ASN A 438 -61.47 11.40 -41.49
C ASN A 438 -60.50 10.53 -42.28
N PHE A 439 -60.72 9.22 -42.28
CA PHE A 439 -59.93 8.29 -43.06
C PHE A 439 -60.80 7.18 -43.64
N GLY A 440 -60.32 6.60 -44.73
CA GLY A 440 -60.87 5.38 -45.32
C GLY A 440 -59.74 4.61 -45.96
N PHE A 441 -59.72 3.29 -45.78
CA PHE A 441 -58.71 2.47 -46.40
C PHE A 441 -59.13 1.03 -46.68
N VAL A 442 -58.46 0.46 -47.68
CA VAL A 442 -58.34 -0.97 -47.93
C VAL A 442 -56.92 -1.26 -48.35
N SER A 443 -56.32 -2.34 -47.86
CA SER A 443 -55.06 -2.87 -48.35
C SER A 443 -55.10 -4.39 -48.38
N LYS A 444 -54.77 -5.00 -49.53
CA LYS A 444 -54.82 -6.45 -49.75
C LYS A 444 -53.73 -6.94 -50.70
N TYR A 445 -53.23 -8.15 -50.47
CA TYR A 445 -52.54 -8.89 -51.53
C TYR A 445 -53.57 -9.52 -52.47
N LYS A 446 -53.39 -9.34 -53.78
CA LYS A 446 -54.10 -10.17 -54.75
C LYS A 446 -53.45 -11.55 -54.81
N LYS A 447 -54.26 -12.58 -55.07
CA LYS A 447 -53.76 -13.96 -55.19
C LYS A 447 -52.61 -14.03 -56.20
N GLY A 448 -51.46 -14.53 -55.75
CA GLY A 448 -50.24 -14.66 -56.56
C GLY A 448 -49.47 -13.36 -56.79
N GLN A 449 -49.79 -12.28 -56.08
CA GLN A 449 -49.05 -11.01 -56.11
C GLN A 449 -48.28 -10.81 -54.80
N ASN A 450 -47.11 -10.18 -54.92
CA ASN A 450 -46.19 -9.91 -53.80
C ASN A 450 -46.16 -8.43 -53.40
N ILE A 451 -46.93 -7.59 -54.08
CA ILE A 451 -47.13 -6.17 -53.80
C ILE A 451 -48.61 -6.01 -53.44
N PRO A 452 -48.96 -5.33 -52.33
CA PRO A 452 -50.35 -5.09 -52.01
C PRO A 452 -50.97 -4.09 -52.98
N GLU A 453 -52.29 -4.10 -53.05
CA GLU A 453 -53.06 -3.02 -53.66
C GLU A 453 -54.07 -2.48 -52.64
N GLY A 454 -54.45 -1.23 -52.82
CA GLY A 454 -55.37 -0.59 -51.91
C GLY A 454 -55.82 0.78 -52.35
N ASN A 455 -56.65 1.38 -51.51
CA ASN A 455 -56.92 2.80 -51.53
C ASN A 455 -56.88 3.27 -50.08
N THR A 456 -56.13 4.33 -49.77
CA THR A 456 -56.01 4.95 -48.45
C THR A 456 -56.17 6.43 -48.65
N GLU A 457 -57.21 6.98 -48.01
CA GLU A 457 -57.53 8.39 -48.00
C GLU A 457 -57.48 8.90 -46.56
N PHE A 458 -56.86 10.05 -46.34
CA PHE A 458 -56.81 10.71 -45.04
C PHE A 458 -57.02 12.22 -45.21
N GLN A 459 -58.01 12.75 -44.49
CA GLN A 459 -58.44 14.14 -44.61
C GLN A 459 -58.40 14.84 -43.27
N PHE A 460 -57.54 15.86 -43.16
CA PHE A 460 -57.57 16.84 -42.09
C PHE A 460 -57.90 18.23 -42.66
N GLN A 461 -59.21 18.52 -42.71
CA GLN A 461 -59.73 19.73 -43.37
C GLN A 461 -59.18 21.03 -42.78
N LEU A 462 -58.99 21.09 -41.46
CA LEU A 462 -58.46 22.29 -40.79
C LEU A 462 -57.01 22.61 -41.21
N ALA A 463 -56.25 21.61 -41.64
CA ALA A 463 -54.89 21.77 -42.15
C ALA A 463 -54.84 21.86 -43.69
N ASN A 464 -55.99 21.83 -44.39
CA ASN A 464 -56.06 21.65 -45.84
C ASN A 464 -55.22 20.44 -46.31
N LEU A 465 -55.21 19.35 -45.54
CA LEU A 465 -54.46 18.14 -45.83
C LEU A 465 -55.43 17.06 -46.32
N ASN A 466 -55.34 16.73 -47.62
CA ASN A 466 -56.10 15.65 -48.23
C ASN A 466 -55.15 14.65 -48.91
N PHE A 467 -54.78 13.61 -48.17
CA PHE A 467 -53.87 12.57 -48.64
C PHE A 467 -54.62 11.47 -49.39
N HIS A 468 -54.07 11.04 -50.53
CA HIS A 468 -54.51 9.86 -51.29
C HIS A 468 -53.32 8.97 -51.64
N SER A 469 -53.41 7.68 -51.35
CA SER A 469 -52.38 6.69 -51.73
C SER A 469 -52.34 6.44 -53.24
N HIS A 470 -51.15 6.21 -53.78
CA HIS A 470 -50.92 5.77 -55.17
C HIS A 470 -50.27 4.39 -55.24
N VAL A 471 -49.19 4.19 -54.48
CA VAL A 471 -48.41 2.94 -54.50
C VAL A 471 -48.43 2.33 -53.10
N TYR A 472 -48.51 1.00 -53.04
CA TYR A 472 -48.34 0.23 -51.82
C TYR A 472 -47.05 -0.55 -51.94
N GLU A 473 -46.24 -0.51 -50.89
CA GLU A 473 -44.97 -1.23 -50.84
C GLU A 473 -45.17 -2.59 -50.16
N TRP A 474 -45.89 -2.62 -49.03
CA TRP A 474 -46.16 -3.85 -48.28
C TRP A 474 -47.35 -3.73 -47.35
N LEU A 475 -47.86 -4.90 -46.97
CA LEU A 475 -48.89 -5.11 -45.96
C LEU A 475 -48.46 -6.28 -45.07
N VAL A 476 -48.61 -6.13 -43.77
CA VAL A 476 -48.42 -7.19 -42.79
C VAL A 476 -49.65 -7.25 -41.92
N ILE A 477 -50.18 -8.45 -41.74
CA ILE A 477 -51.28 -8.74 -40.81
C ILE A 477 -50.75 -9.73 -39.77
N ALA A 478 -50.69 -9.28 -38.52
CA ALA A 478 -50.21 -10.05 -37.38
C ALA A 478 -51.28 -10.01 -36.27
N GLY A 479 -52.07 -11.08 -36.15
CA GLY A 479 -53.14 -11.16 -35.16
C GLY A 479 -54.24 -10.11 -35.42
N SER A 480 -54.42 -9.19 -34.48
CA SER A 480 -55.34 -8.04 -34.54
C SER A 480 -54.72 -6.78 -35.17
N LYS A 481 -53.43 -6.80 -35.54
CA LYS A 481 -52.70 -5.65 -36.04
C LYS A 481 -52.44 -5.79 -37.55
N ALA A 482 -52.76 -4.75 -38.30
CA ALA A 482 -52.36 -4.59 -39.69
C ALA A 482 -51.43 -3.38 -39.82
N MET A 483 -50.32 -3.54 -40.53
CA MET A 483 -49.38 -2.47 -40.86
C MET A 483 -49.17 -2.47 -42.36
N TYR A 484 -49.15 -1.29 -42.99
CA TYR A 484 -48.77 -1.19 -44.38
C TYR A 484 -48.15 0.17 -44.69
N LYS A 485 -47.37 0.21 -45.76
CA LYS A 485 -46.63 1.39 -46.19
C LYS A 485 -46.81 1.58 -47.69
N GLY A 486 -46.70 2.82 -48.12
CA GLY A 486 -46.71 3.16 -49.53
C GLY A 486 -46.37 4.62 -49.76
N THR A 487 -46.71 5.10 -50.95
CA THR A 487 -46.60 6.51 -51.32
C THR A 487 -47.94 7.06 -51.80
N GLY A 488 -48.07 8.38 -51.78
CA GLY A 488 -49.28 9.09 -52.15
C GLY A 488 -49.04 10.56 -52.46
N THR A 489 -50.14 11.28 -52.69
CA THR A 489 -50.15 12.73 -52.91
C THR A 489 -50.97 13.43 -51.82
N ILE A 490 -50.63 14.68 -51.53
CA ILE A 490 -51.47 15.59 -50.75
C ILE A 490 -52.08 16.60 -51.72
N ASN A 491 -53.41 16.74 -51.68
CA ASN A 491 -54.18 17.63 -52.56
C ASN A 491 -53.91 17.39 -54.06
N GLY A 492 -53.61 16.14 -54.44
CA GLY A 492 -53.34 15.76 -55.83
C GLY A 492 -51.92 16.05 -56.33
N ALA A 493 -51.02 16.57 -55.49
CA ALA A 493 -49.64 16.88 -55.85
C ALA A 493 -48.61 16.31 -54.85
N GLY A 494 -47.33 16.40 -55.21
CA GLY A 494 -46.19 15.99 -54.39
C GLY A 494 -45.92 14.47 -54.40
N ASN A 495 -44.95 14.04 -53.60
CA ASN A 495 -44.61 12.63 -53.42
C ASN A 495 -44.39 12.39 -51.93
N TYR A 496 -45.37 11.78 -51.27
CA TYR A 496 -45.37 11.60 -49.83
C TYR A 496 -45.31 10.13 -49.50
N GLY A 497 -44.43 9.75 -48.59
CA GLY A 497 -44.45 8.43 -47.98
C GLY A 497 -45.53 8.39 -46.92
N PHE A 498 -46.15 7.23 -46.74
CA PHE A 498 -47.06 7.01 -45.62
C PHE A 498 -46.87 5.63 -45.02
N LYS A 499 -47.09 5.53 -43.71
CA LYS A 499 -47.18 4.28 -42.97
C LYS A 499 -48.45 4.30 -42.14
N LEU A 500 -49.21 3.23 -42.22
CA LEU A 500 -50.46 3.06 -41.51
C LEU A 500 -50.38 1.84 -40.61
N THR A 501 -50.83 1.99 -39.37
CA THR A 501 -51.03 0.89 -38.43
C THR A 501 -52.46 0.92 -37.93
N ALA A 502 -53.15 -0.21 -38.07
CA ALA A 502 -54.53 -0.41 -37.69
C ALA A 502 -54.60 -1.59 -36.71
N ILE A 503 -55.36 -1.44 -35.63
CA ILE A 503 -55.72 -2.51 -34.72
C ILE A 503 -57.22 -2.74 -34.82
N ASP A 504 -57.61 -3.96 -35.16
CA ASP A 504 -58.98 -4.48 -35.06
C ASP A 504 -59.22 -4.88 -33.59
N GLY A 505 -60.02 -4.08 -32.89
CA GLY A 505 -60.26 -4.22 -31.46
C GLY A 505 -61.06 -5.47 -31.11
N GLN A 506 -61.84 -5.99 -32.05
CA GLN A 506 -62.75 -7.12 -31.83
C GLN A 506 -62.05 -8.47 -32.00
N ILE A 507 -60.92 -8.52 -32.71
CA ILE A 507 -60.05 -9.71 -32.76
C ILE A 507 -59.30 -9.89 -31.43
N ASN A 508 -59.07 -11.15 -31.03
CA ASN A 508 -58.29 -11.47 -29.84
C ASN A 508 -56.88 -10.81 -29.88
N GLY A 509 -56.50 -10.15 -28.79
CA GLY A 509 -55.31 -9.28 -28.74
C GLY A 509 -55.52 -7.85 -29.24
N GLY A 510 -56.72 -7.49 -29.73
CA GLY A 510 -57.08 -6.15 -30.21
C GLY A 510 -57.41 -5.13 -29.11
N GLY A 511 -57.68 -5.59 -27.89
CA GLY A 511 -57.96 -4.71 -26.75
C GLY A 511 -59.36 -4.09 -26.74
N GLY A 512 -60.30 -4.61 -27.52
CA GLY A 512 -61.73 -4.26 -27.47
C GLY A 512 -62.12 -2.96 -28.20
N VAL A 513 -61.14 -2.17 -28.66
CA VAL A 513 -61.37 -0.88 -29.34
C VAL A 513 -60.44 -0.77 -30.53
N ASP A 514 -60.99 -0.37 -31.68
CA ASP A 514 -60.22 -0.11 -32.88
C ASP A 514 -59.26 1.07 -32.69
N LYS A 515 -58.00 0.90 -33.09
CA LYS A 515 -56.98 1.95 -33.00
C LYS A 515 -56.29 2.17 -34.33
N PHE A 516 -55.89 3.42 -34.57
CA PHE A 516 -55.37 3.85 -35.87
C PHE A 516 -54.20 4.81 -35.70
N ARG A 517 -53.13 4.57 -36.44
CA ARG A 517 -52.03 5.52 -36.63
C ARG A 517 -51.74 5.66 -38.11
N ILE A 518 -51.60 6.89 -38.58
CA ILE A 518 -51.02 7.21 -39.88
C ILE A 518 -49.90 8.23 -39.68
N LYS A 519 -48.75 7.93 -40.27
CA LYS A 519 -47.60 8.83 -40.39
C LYS A 519 -47.39 9.13 -41.86
N ILE A 520 -47.28 10.40 -42.21
CA ILE A 520 -47.08 10.91 -43.58
C ILE A 520 -45.85 11.82 -43.57
N TRP A 521 -44.95 11.66 -44.53
CA TRP A 521 -43.73 12.45 -44.67
C TRP A 521 -43.45 12.82 -46.12
N ASP A 522 -42.76 13.93 -46.34
CA ASP A 522 -42.40 14.42 -47.68
C ASP A 522 -41.12 13.75 -48.18
N LEU A 523 -41.22 12.95 -49.24
CA LEU A 523 -40.05 12.28 -49.84
C LEU A 523 -39.14 13.26 -50.59
N ASN A 524 -39.63 14.45 -50.93
CA ASN A 524 -38.86 15.47 -51.64
C ASN A 524 -38.15 16.43 -50.67
N ASP A 525 -38.46 16.38 -49.37
CA ASP A 525 -37.89 17.24 -48.34
C ASP A 525 -37.29 16.41 -47.21
N ASN A 526 -36.25 15.61 -47.51
CA ASN A 526 -35.49 14.82 -46.53
C ASN A 526 -36.34 14.00 -45.54
N ASN A 527 -37.48 13.45 -45.98
CA ASN A 527 -38.44 12.71 -45.16
C ASN A 527 -39.01 13.51 -43.97
N GLN A 528 -39.14 14.83 -44.09
CA GLN A 528 -39.79 15.67 -43.08
C GLN A 528 -41.22 15.20 -42.82
N ILE A 529 -41.58 15.04 -41.55
CA ILE A 529 -42.91 14.56 -41.14
C ILE A 529 -43.95 15.66 -41.39
N VAL A 530 -44.97 15.34 -42.18
CA VAL A 530 -46.11 16.22 -42.47
C VAL A 530 -47.24 16.00 -41.47
N PHE A 531 -47.51 14.75 -41.11
CA PHE A 531 -48.54 14.41 -40.13
C PHE A 531 -48.20 13.08 -39.44
N ASP A 532 -48.36 13.00 -38.12
CA ASP A 532 -48.32 11.76 -37.36
C ASP A 532 -49.21 11.89 -36.12
N ASN A 533 -50.31 11.14 -36.06
CA ASN A 533 -51.19 11.18 -34.88
C ASN A 533 -50.62 10.46 -33.65
N ASN A 534 -49.37 10.00 -33.72
CA ASN A 534 -48.57 9.54 -32.58
C ASN A 534 -47.12 10.02 -32.74
N LEU A 535 -46.92 11.32 -33.00
CA LEU A 535 -45.61 11.92 -33.26
C LEU A 535 -44.58 11.60 -32.15
N GLY A 536 -43.35 11.26 -32.56
CA GLY A 536 -42.24 10.96 -31.65
C GLY A 536 -42.21 9.52 -31.14
N ALA A 537 -43.30 8.76 -31.32
CA ALA A 537 -43.33 7.35 -31.02
C ALA A 537 -42.52 6.52 -32.04
N PRO A 538 -41.83 5.45 -31.59
CA PRO A 538 -41.27 4.44 -32.47
C PRO A 538 -42.29 3.92 -33.46
N ASP A 539 -41.80 3.55 -34.64
CA ASP A 539 -42.59 3.26 -35.83
C ASP A 539 -43.36 1.92 -35.72
N ASP A 540 -42.96 1.06 -34.78
CA ASP A 540 -43.55 -0.24 -34.43
C ASP A 540 -44.52 -0.18 -33.25
N GLN A 541 -44.49 0.90 -32.46
CA GLN A 541 -45.37 1.07 -31.32
C GLN A 541 -46.83 0.96 -31.76
N ASN A 542 -47.62 0.20 -30.99
CA ASN A 542 -49.05 0.08 -31.22
C ASN A 542 -49.71 1.47 -31.20
N PRO A 543 -50.66 1.76 -32.11
CA PRO A 543 -51.39 3.00 -32.11
C PRO A 543 -51.99 3.30 -30.73
N SER A 544 -51.78 4.52 -30.26
CA SER A 544 -52.40 5.04 -29.03
C SER A 544 -53.80 5.61 -29.30
N THR A 545 -54.04 6.12 -30.51
CA THR A 545 -55.29 6.78 -30.89
C THR A 545 -56.40 5.78 -31.18
N ALA A 546 -57.40 5.73 -30.30
CA ALA A 546 -58.65 5.02 -30.55
C ALA A 546 -59.50 5.74 -31.60
N LEU A 547 -60.27 4.98 -32.37
CA LEU A 547 -61.27 5.57 -33.26
C LEU A 547 -62.32 6.31 -32.45
N SER A 548 -62.63 7.54 -32.87
CA SER A 548 -63.75 8.30 -32.30
C SER A 548 -65.07 8.01 -33.00
N GLY A 549 -65.01 7.39 -34.19
CA GLY A 549 -66.13 6.72 -34.84
C GLY A 549 -65.70 6.01 -36.12
N GLY A 550 -66.44 4.97 -36.52
CA GLY A 550 -66.08 4.10 -37.64
C GLY A 550 -65.74 2.69 -37.18
N GLN A 551 -65.09 1.91 -38.05
CA GLN A 551 -64.62 0.55 -37.74
C GLN A 551 -63.35 0.20 -38.52
N ILE A 552 -62.53 -0.67 -37.94
CA ILE A 552 -61.46 -1.40 -38.62
C ILE A 552 -61.86 -2.88 -38.67
N THR A 553 -61.52 -3.55 -39.75
CA THR A 553 -61.79 -4.99 -39.90
C THR A 553 -60.63 -5.65 -40.61
N ILE A 554 -60.05 -6.65 -39.96
CA ILE A 554 -59.07 -7.57 -40.56
C ILE A 554 -59.83 -8.81 -41.06
N HIS A 555 -59.66 -9.09 -42.35
CA HIS A 555 -60.26 -10.22 -43.04
C HIS A 555 -59.19 -11.28 -43.27
N LYS A 556 -59.40 -12.50 -42.80
CA LYS A 556 -58.47 -13.63 -42.99
C LYS A 556 -58.93 -14.57 -44.09
#